data_AF-A0A1Y1BSP7-F1
#
_entry.id   AF-A0A1Y1BSP7-F1
#
_cell.length_a   1.000
_cell.length_b   1.000
_cell.length_c   1.000
_cell.angle_alpha   90.00
_cell.angle_beta   90.00
_cell.angle_gamma   90.00
#
_symmetry.space_group_name_H-M   'P 1'
#
loop_
_entity.id
_entity.type
_entity.pdbx_description
1 polymer ?
#
loop_
_entity_poly.entity_id
_entity_poly.type
_entity_poly.pdbx_seq_one_letter_code
_entity_poly.pdbx_strand_id
1 'polypeptide(L)' 'MWRGDLIAIAFPDLDTARAWYESDAYRQIQPLRARRASGPLILIDGVDEQHKATDILR' A
#
# COMPACT_ATOMS: atom_id res chain seq x y z
N MET A 1 -7.28 14.23 -9.82
CA MET A 1 -6.81 14.57 -8.46
C MET A 1 -7.48 13.61 -7.50
N TRP A 2 -6.72 12.73 -6.83
CA TRP A 2 -7.27 11.98 -5.70
C TRP A 2 -7.65 12.95 -4.59
N ARG A 3 -8.81 12.74 -3.97
CA ARG A 3 -9.28 13.47 -2.79
C ARG A 3 -9.50 12.43 -1.70
N GLY A 4 -8.86 12.59 -0.55
CA GLY A 4 -8.94 11.67 0.59
C GLY A 4 -7.64 11.57 1.36
N ASP A 5 -7.66 10.79 2.43
CA ASP A 5 -6.48 10.52 3.27
C ASP A 5 -5.55 9.49 2.58
N LEU A 6 -4.25 9.75 2.62
CA LEU A 6 -3.21 8.82 2.16
C LEU A 6 -2.60 8.10 3.35
N ILE A 7 -2.59 6.77 3.30
CA ILE A 7 -1.93 5.91 4.28
C ILE A 7 -0.86 5.12 3.53
N ALA A 8 0.38 5.20 3.98
CA ALA A 8 1.51 4.42 3.47
C ALA A 8 2.10 3.56 4.59
N ILE A 9 2.32 2.29 4.32
CA ILE A 9 2.90 1.31 5.26
C ILE A 9 4.07 0.65 4.53
N ALA A 10 5.26 0.70 5.13
CA ALA A 10 6.45 0.07 4.59
C ALA A 10 6.58 -1.36 5.11
N PHE A 11 6.96 -2.28 4.21
CA PHE A 11 7.28 -3.67 4.50
C PHE A 11 8.68 -3.99 3.94
N PRO A 12 9.35 -5.04 4.44
CA PRO A 12 10.65 -5.46 3.90
C PRO A 12 10.60 -5.84 2.41
N ASP A 13 9.49 -6.45 1.97
CA ASP A 13 9.26 -6.89 0.60
C ASP A 13 7.74 -6.99 0.29
N LEU A 14 7.42 -7.18 -1.00
CA LEU A 14 6.05 -7.29 -1.49
C LEU A 14 5.32 -8.53 -0.95
N ASP A 15 6.03 -9.64 -0.73
CA ASP A 15 5.43 -10.88 -0.24
C ASP A 15 4.96 -10.74 1.21
N THR A 16 5.74 -10.04 2.04
CA THR A 16 5.38 -9.70 3.41
C THR A 16 4.16 -8.78 3.45
N ALA A 17 4.08 -7.79 2.55
CA ALA A 17 2.93 -6.91 2.43
C ALA A 17 1.66 -7.70 2.02
N ARG A 18 1.79 -8.65 1.10
CA ARG A 18 0.69 -9.52 0.66
C ARG A 18 0.22 -10.44 1.80
N ALA A 19 1.16 -11.09 2.49
CA ALA A 19 0.85 -11.95 3.64
C ALA A 19 0.12 -11.18 4.75
N TRP A 20 0.52 -9.93 5.03
CA TRP A 20 -0.18 -9.05 5.95
C TRP A 20 -1.62 -8.78 5.51
N TYR A 21 -1.83 -8.42 4.24
CA TYR A 21 -3.16 -8.13 3.69
C TYR A 21 -4.09 -9.35 3.70
N GLU A 22 -3.52 -10.54 3.44
CA GLU A 22 -4.25 -11.82 3.41
C GLU A 22 -4.46 -12.43 4.81
N SER A 23 -3.81 -11.89 5.84
CA SER A 23 -3.90 -12.40 7.22
C SER A 23 -5.34 -12.43 7.76
N ASP A 24 -5.61 -13.40 8.64
CA ASP A 24 -6.93 -13.53 9.27
C ASP A 24 -7.29 -12.28 10.10
N ALA A 25 -6.31 -11.70 10.78
CA ALA A 25 -6.49 -10.46 11.55
C ALA A 25 -6.89 -9.29 10.66
N TYR A 26 -6.23 -9.09 9.51
CA TYR A 26 -6.60 -8.02 8.59
C TYR A 26 -7.95 -8.29 7.93
N ARG A 27 -8.25 -9.56 7.58
CA ARG A 27 -9.52 -9.96 7.00
C ARG A 27 -10.72 -9.64 7.92
N GLN A 28 -10.55 -9.77 9.23
CA GLN A 28 -11.60 -9.41 10.21
C GLN A 28 -11.96 -7.92 10.17
N ILE A 29 -11.02 -7.03 9.84
CA ILE A 29 -11.24 -5.58 9.80
C ILE A 29 -11.52 -5.02 8.40
N GLN A 30 -11.31 -5.80 7.33
CA GLN A 30 -11.60 -5.38 5.95
C GLN A 30 -13.01 -4.82 5.75
N PRO A 31 -14.09 -5.44 6.28
CA PRO A 31 -15.45 -4.93 6.10
C PRO A 31 -15.66 -3.55 6.74
N LEU A 32 -14.95 -3.24 7.82
CA LEU A 32 -15.00 -1.94 8.47
C LEU A 32 -14.34 -0.86 7.60
N ARG A 33 -13.19 -1.19 7.00
CA ARG A 33 -12.47 -0.30 6.08
C ARG A 33 -13.33 0.00 4.85
N ALA A 34 -13.85 -1.03 4.18
CA ALA A 34 -14.62 -0.87 2.95
C ALA A 34 -15.91 -0.03 3.12
N ARG A 35 -16.51 -0.05 4.31
CA ARG A 35 -17.71 0.77 4.62
C ARG A 35 -17.41 2.23 4.91
N ARG A 36 -16.18 2.56 5.35
CA ARG A 36 -15.83 3.90 5.87
C ARG A 36 -14.81 4.65 5.02
N ALA A 37 -14.05 3.93 4.21
CA ALA A 37 -13.03 4.49 3.32
C ALA A 37 -13.24 3.92 1.92
N SER A 38 -13.47 4.81 0.96
CA SER A 38 -13.49 4.49 -0.46
C SER A 38 -12.17 4.92 -1.07
N GLY A 39 -11.51 4.00 -1.76
CA GLY A 39 -10.24 4.26 -2.39
C GLY A 39 -9.55 2.98 -2.80
N PRO A 40 -8.68 3.07 -3.82
CA PRO A 40 -7.88 1.92 -4.24
C PRO A 40 -6.90 1.52 -3.15
N LEU A 41 -6.67 0.21 -3.04
CA LEU A 41 -5.56 -0.35 -2.30
C LEU A 41 -4.53 -0.83 -3.32
N ILE A 42 -3.30 -0.38 -3.15
CA ILE A 42 -2.21 -0.67 -4.09
C ILE A 42 -1.10 -1.33 -3.29
N LEU A 43 -0.66 -2.51 -3.72
CA LEU A 43 0.59 -3.12 -3.30
C LEU A 43 1.60 -2.85 -4.41
N ILE A 44 2.74 -2.26 -4.07
CA ILE A 44 3.74 -1.79 -5.02
C ILE A 44 5.05 -2.48 -4.67
N ASP A 45 5.69 -3.11 -5.65
CA ASP A 45 7.08 -3.50 -5.51
C ASP A 45 7.94 -2.23 -5.55
N GLY A 46 8.72 -2.03 -4.50
CA GLY A 46 9.48 -0.81 -4.30
C GLY A 46 10.57 -0.63 -5.36
N VAL A 47 11.19 0.53 -5.30
CA VAL A 47 12.48 0.78 -5.94
C VAL A 47 13.54 0.82 -4.86
N ASP A 48 14.80 0.71 -5.27
CA ASP A 48 15.94 0.87 -4.38
C ASP A 48 15.86 2.19 -3.59
N GLU A 49 16.32 2.19 -2.34
CA GLU A 49 16.24 3.34 -1.42
C GLU A 49 16.97 4.59 -1.93
N GLN A 50 17.97 4.42 -2.80
CA GLN A 50 18.71 5.53 -3.40
C GLN A 50 18.02 6.09 -4.65
N HIS A 51 16.96 5.46 -5.15
CA HIS A 51 16.22 5.95 -6.31
C HIS A 51 15.62 7.33 -6.05
N LYS A 52 15.89 8.29 -6.94
CA LYS A 52 15.17 9.56 -6.99
C LYS A 52 14.32 9.61 -8.25
N ALA A 53 13.09 10.10 -8.10
CA ALA A 53 12.14 10.19 -9.21
C ALA A 53 12.66 11.02 -10.41
N THR A 54 13.65 11.88 -10.20
CA THR A 54 14.30 12.65 -11.27
C THR A 54 15.30 11.84 -12.09
N ASP A 55 15.81 10.73 -11.57
CA ASP A 55 16.86 9.94 -12.20
C ASP A 55 16.38 9.25 -13.50
N ILE A 56 15.06 9.19 -13.72
CA ILE A 56 14.43 8.63 -14.92
C ILE A 56 14.10 9.67 -16.00
N LEU A 57 14.25 10.95 -15.71
CA LEU A 57 13.99 12.03 -16.66
C LEU A 57 15.25 12.24 -17.52
N ARG A 58 15.15 11.98 -18.83
CA ARG A 58 16.19 12.27 -19.82
C ARG A 58 15.97 13.63 -20.48
#